data_AF-A0A2S9G6Q4-F1
#
_entry.id   AF-A0A2S9G6Q4-F1
#
_cell.length_a   1.000
_cell.length_b   1.000
_cell.length_c   1.000
_cell.angle_alpha   90.00
_cell.angle_beta   90.00
_cell.angle_gamma   90.00
#
_symmetry.space_group_name_H-M   'P 1'
#
loop_
_entity.id
_entity.type
_entity.pdbx_description
1 polymer ?
#
loop_
_entity_poly.entity_id
_entity_poly.type
_entity_poly.pdbx_seq_one_letter_code
_entity_poly.pdbx_strand_id
1 'polypeptide(L)'
;PSPAAVRRVLRRARDGVALNVDEAAIALTARGDDLADLCASAGRVRDAGLEATGRRGASGRLPVTYSRKVFIPVTHLCRDTCHYC
;
A
#
# COMPACT_ATOMS: atom_id res chain seq x y z
N PRO A 1 14.69 10.29 10.62
CA PRO A 1 13.87 11.49 10.35
C PRO A 1 13.35 12.06 11.68
N SER A 2 12.98 13.34 11.74
CA SER A 2 12.48 13.93 12.98
C SER A 2 11.05 13.44 13.28
N PRO A 3 10.65 13.30 14.56
CA PRO A 3 9.27 12.94 14.91
C PRO A 3 8.23 13.91 14.36
N ALA A 4 8.58 15.20 14.22
CA ALA A 4 7.72 16.21 13.61
C ALA A 4 7.49 15.95 12.11
N ALA A 5 8.51 15.49 11.39
CA ALA A 5 8.38 15.13 9.98
C ALA A 5 7.44 13.93 9.79
N VAL A 6 7.57 12.89 10.63
CA VAL A 6 6.67 11.72 10.60
C VAL A 6 5.22 12.14 10.87
N ARG A 7 4.97 12.95 11.92
CA ARG A 7 3.62 13.45 12.22
C ARG A 7 3.01 14.26 11.07
N ARG A 8 3.81 15.08 10.38
CA ARG A 8 3.35 15.84 9.21
C ARG A 8 2.93 14.92 8.07
N VAL A 9 3.73 13.90 7.77
CA VAL A 9 3.43 12.92 6.73
C VAL A 9 2.19 12.11 7.08
N LEU A 10 2.05 11.65 8.32
CA LEU A 10 0.86 10.92 8.77
C LEU A 10 -0.40 11.79 8.67
N ARG A 11 -0.34 13.06 9.06
CA ARG A 11 -1.46 13.99 8.85
C ARG A 11 -1.88 14.06 7.38
N ARG A 12 -0.93 14.23 6.47
CA ARG A 12 -1.20 14.24 5.03
C ARG A 12 -1.79 12.92 4.53
N ALA A 13 -1.27 11.79 5.00
CA ALA A 13 -1.82 10.49 4.67
C ALA A 13 -3.28 10.33 5.13
N ARG A 14 -3.63 10.88 6.30
CA ARG A 14 -5.03 10.90 6.79
C ARG A 14 -5.93 11.77 5.92
N ASP A 15 -5.40 12.89 5.42
CA ASP A 15 -6.10 13.80 4.50
C ASP A 15 -6.25 13.19 3.09
N GLY A 16 -5.65 12.02 2.81
CA GLY A 16 -5.75 11.32 1.53
C GLY A 16 -5.02 12.02 0.39
N VAL A 17 -4.15 12.99 0.68
CA VAL A 17 -3.38 13.69 -0.34
C VAL A 17 -2.22 12.83 -0.86
N ALA A 18 -1.84 13.03 -2.12
CA ALA A 18 -0.66 12.39 -2.68
C ALA A 18 0.58 12.77 -1.86
N LEU A 19 1.36 11.75 -1.49
CA LEU A 19 2.68 11.90 -0.88
C LEU A 19 3.73 11.94 -1.99
N ASN A 20 4.65 12.89 -1.91
CA ASN A 20 5.81 12.89 -2.82
C ASN A 20 6.87 11.86 -2.39
N VAL A 21 7.94 11.71 -3.16
CA VAL A 21 9.01 10.71 -2.91
C VAL A 21 9.65 10.90 -1.53
N ASP A 22 9.91 12.14 -1.09
CA ASP A 22 10.52 12.42 0.21
C ASP A 22 9.57 12.09 1.38
N GLU A 23 8.30 12.44 1.23
CA GLU A 23 7.24 12.11 2.20
C GLU A 23 7.03 10.60 2.29
N ALA A 24 7.08 9.88 1.16
CA ALA A 24 7.02 8.43 1.13
C ALA A 24 8.25 7.81 1.82
N ALA A 25 9.45 8.32 1.58
CA ALA A 25 10.66 7.85 2.25
C ALA A 25 10.58 8.04 3.77
N ILE A 26 9.99 9.14 4.25
CA ILE A 26 9.71 9.35 5.68
C ILE A 26 8.66 8.34 6.18
N ALA A 27 7.59 8.09 5.43
CA ALA A 27 6.56 7.13 5.80
C ALA A 27 7.11 5.71 5.99
N LEU A 28 8.09 5.30 5.18
CA LEU A 28 8.77 4.00 5.31
C LEU A 28 9.49 3.81 6.67
N THR A 29 9.74 4.89 7.39
CA THR A 29 10.35 4.85 8.72
C THR A 29 9.34 4.67 9.86
N ALA A 30 8.03 4.74 9.60
CA ALA A 30 6.99 4.59 10.61
C ALA A 30 7.05 3.22 11.29
N ARG A 31 6.87 3.18 12.61
CA ARG A 31 6.89 1.97 13.45
C ARG A 31 5.81 2.07 14.53
N GLY A 32 5.42 0.94 15.12
CA GLY A 32 4.43 0.91 16.20
C GLY A 32 3.12 1.60 15.80
N ASP A 33 2.64 2.50 16.66
CA ASP A 33 1.38 3.22 16.47
C ASP A 33 1.38 4.10 15.21
N ASP A 34 2.53 4.68 14.85
CA ASP A 34 2.67 5.47 13.62
C ASP A 34 2.46 4.59 12.37
N LEU A 35 2.94 3.33 12.41
CA LEU A 35 2.72 2.37 11.32
C LEU A 35 1.27 1.92 11.28
N ALA A 36 0.65 1.67 12.43
CA ALA A 36 -0.77 1.31 12.50
C ALA A 36 -1.66 2.42 11.90
N ASP A 37 -1.37 3.68 12.23
CA ASP A 37 -2.08 4.84 11.68
C ASP A 37 -1.85 5.04 10.18
N LEU A 38 -0.63 4.81 9.70
CA LEU A 38 -0.33 4.82 8.26
C LEU A 38 -1.14 3.75 7.52
N CYS A 39 -1.16 2.51 8.04
CA CYS A 39 -1.95 1.41 7.47
C CYS A 39 -3.45 1.71 7.49
N ALA A 40 -3.97 2.29 8.58
CA ALA A 40 -5.37 2.69 8.67
C ALA A 40 -5.72 3.77 7.62
N SER A 41 -4.83 4.74 7.44
CA SER A 41 -5.00 5.81 6.44
C SER A 41 -4.98 5.26 5.02
N ALA A 42 -4.03 4.37 4.70
CA ALA A 42 -3.98 3.68 3.41
C ALA A 42 -5.24 2.84 3.13
N GLY A 43 -5.77 2.16 4.17
CA GLY A 43 -7.03 1.42 4.09
C GLY A 43 -8.21 2.33 3.71
N ARG A 44 -8.33 3.50 4.36
CA ARG A 44 -9.40 4.47 4.03
C ARG A 44 -9.30 4.98 2.60
N VAL A 45 -8.09 5.30 2.11
CA VAL A 45 -7.88 5.74 0.73
C VAL A 45 -8.25 4.65 -0.27
N ARG A 46 -7.85 3.39 -0.01
CA ARG A 46 -8.26 2.22 -0.83
C ARG A 46 -9.79 2.11 -0.88
N ASP A 47 -10.43 2.18 0.28
CA ASP A 47 -11.87 1.97 0.41
C ASP A 47 -12.65 3.08 -0.30
N ALA A 48 -12.27 4.34 -0.12
CA ALA A 48 -12.83 5.47 -0.84
C ALA A 48 -12.69 5.32 -2.37
N GLY A 49 -11.54 4.82 -2.85
CA GLY A 49 -11.34 4.53 -4.27
C GLY A 49 -12.26 3.43 -4.79
N LEU A 50 -12.47 2.36 -4.02
CA LEU A 50 -13.40 1.29 -4.38
C LEU A 50 -14.85 1.78 -4.40
N GLU A 51 -15.25 2.56 -3.39
CA GLU A 51 -16.59 3.16 -3.30
C GLU A 51 -16.88 4.10 -4.47
N ALA A 52 -15.93 4.95 -4.85
CA ALA A 52 -16.06 5.86 -5.97
C ALA A 52 -16.30 5.14 -7.31
N THR A 53 -15.80 3.89 -7.46
CA THR A 53 -16.07 3.08 -8.66
C THR A 53 -17.45 2.40 -8.65
N GLY A 54 -18.24 2.56 -7.58
CA GLY A 54 -19.57 1.96 -7.43
C GLY A 54 -19.57 0.43 -7.37
N ARG A 55 -18.40 -0.21 -7.26
CA ARG A 55 -18.27 -1.67 -7.26
C ARG A 55 -18.55 -2.22 -5.87
N ARG A 56 -19.46 -3.19 -5.78
CA ARG A 56 -19.76 -3.96 -4.57
C ARG A 56 -19.47 -5.43 -4.78
N GLY A 57 -18.94 -6.09 -3.77
CA GLY A 57 -18.79 -7.54 -3.75
C GLY A 57 -20.13 -8.25 -3.58
N ALA A 58 -20.13 -9.57 -3.80
CA ALA A 58 -21.33 -10.40 -3.70
C ALA A 58 -22.04 -10.34 -2.33
N SER A 59 -21.33 -10.00 -1.26
CA SER A 59 -21.87 -9.83 0.10
C SER A 59 -22.29 -8.39 0.43
N GLY A 60 -22.26 -7.47 -0.54
CA GLY A 60 -22.56 -6.04 -0.34
C GLY A 60 -21.41 -5.22 0.27
N ARG A 61 -20.32 -5.88 0.71
CA ARG A 61 -19.08 -5.25 1.19
C ARG A 61 -18.18 -4.79 0.03
N LEU A 62 -17.13 -4.02 0.34
CA LEU A 62 -16.14 -3.63 -0.65
C LEU A 62 -15.49 -4.87 -1.29
N PRO A 63 -15.31 -4.85 -2.63
CA PRO A 63 -14.83 -6.01 -3.35
C PRO A 63 -13.36 -6.28 -3.03
N VAL A 64 -13.06 -7.50 -2.60
CA VAL A 64 -11.70 -8.04 -2.60
C VAL A 64 -11.60 -9.00 -3.78
N THR A 65 -10.77 -8.67 -4.76
CA THR A 65 -10.61 -9.50 -5.95
C THR A 65 -9.48 -10.51 -5.73
N TYR A 66 -9.74 -11.75 -6.11
CA TYR A 66 -8.73 -12.80 -6.15
C TYR A 66 -8.75 -13.41 -7.55
N SER A 67 -7.59 -13.40 -8.19
CA SER A 67 -7.40 -14.05 -9.48
C SER A 67 -6.64 -15.36 -9.23
N ARG A 68 -7.28 -16.49 -9.53
CA ARG A 68 -6.62 -17.80 -9.53
C ARG A 68 -5.65 -17.85 -10.70
N LYS A 69 -4.42 -17.38 -10.48
CA LYS A 69 -3.35 -17.40 -11.48
C LYS A 69 -2.52 -18.66 -11.28
N VAL A 70 -2.33 -19.44 -12.34
CA VAL A 70 -1.28 -20.46 -12.39
C VAL A 70 -0.07 -19.80 -13.04
N PHE A 71 1.03 -19.77 -12.31
CA PHE A 71 2.34 -19.44 -12.86
C PHE A 71 2.96 -20.72 -13.42
N ILE A 72 3.29 -20.75 -14.71
CA ILE A 72 3.96 -21.89 -15.37
C ILE A 72 5.42 -21.48 -15.63
N PRO A 73 6.37 -21.85 -14.76
CA PRO A 73 7.78 -21.62 -15.01
C PRO A 73 8.29 -22.61 -16.05
N VAL A 74 8.22 -22.24 -17.34
CA VAL A 74 8.64 -23.11 -18.45
C VAL A 74 10.14 -23.41 -18.40
N THR A 75 10.94 -22.54 -17.77
CA THR A 75 12.38 -22.74 -17.54
C THR A 75 12.83 -22.06 -16.25
N HIS A 76 13.85 -22.64 -15.63
CA HIS A 76 14.60 -22.05 -14.51
C HIS A 76 16.06 -21.74 -14.89
N LEU A 77 16.44 -21.91 -16.16
CA LEU A 77 17.77 -21.54 -16.65
C LEU A 77 17.86 -20.03 -16.82
N CYS A 78 18.76 -19.39 -16.07
CA CYS A 78 19.09 -17.98 -16.20
C CYS A 78 20.60 -17.83 -16.39
N ARG A 79 21.02 -16.90 -17.26
CA ARG A 79 22.44 -16.56 -17.48
C ARG A 79 22.96 -15.61 -16.41
N ASP A 80 22.07 -14.88 -15.76
CA ASP A 80 22.43 -13.83 -14.82
C ASP A 80 22.75 -14.41 -13.44
N THR A 81 23.62 -13.71 -12.71
CA THR A 81 23.96 -14.03 -11.33
C THR A 81 23.37 -12.96 -10.43
N CYS A 82 22.18 -13.24 -9.90
CA CYS A 82 21.51 -12.36 -8.95
C CYS A 82 21.67 -12.90 -7.53
N HIS A 83 22.04 -12.05 -6.57
CA HIS A 83 22.19 -12.45 -5.16
C HIS A 83 20.85 -12.71 -4.42
N TYR A 84 19.73 -12.48 -5.10
CA TYR A 84 18.38 -12.53 -4.52
C TYR A 84 17.39 -13.32 -5.37
N CYS A 85 17.81 -13.89 -6.52
CA CYS A 85 16.97 -14.76 -7.34
C CYS A 85 16.95 -16.19 -6.80
#